data_AF-A0A420J606-F1
#
_entry.id   AF-A0A420J606-F1
#
_cell.length_a   1.000
_cell.length_b   1.000
_cell.length_c   1.000
_cell.angle_alpha   90.00
_cell.angle_beta   90.00
_cell.angle_gamma   90.00
#
_symmetry.space_group_name_H-M   'P 1'
#
loop_
_entity.id
_entity.type
_entity.pdbx_description
1 polymer ?
#
loop_
_entity_poly.entity_id
_entity_poly.type
_entity_poly.pdbx_seq_one_letter_code
_entity_poly.pdbx_strand_id
1 'polypeptide(L)'
;MLLLDYQNVLIQSVLTERFSGALPVSIDQTVSDFDGVIFHISTPESKSKILISVQVRCFDELVRYGALQFLEKEYAPYVVAPENGYNFSVQVDLENLPPDKGRRALKILMTQGLRLILYMQKLGMV
;
A
#
# COMPACT_ATOMS: atom_id res chain seq x y z
N MET A 1 15.56 11.50 15.58
CA MET A 1 14.71 10.41 16.10
C MET A 1 15.59 9.19 16.33
N LEU A 2 15.54 8.55 17.51
CA LEU A 2 16.32 7.33 17.83
C LEU A 2 15.58 6.04 17.45
N LEU A 3 14.27 6.11 17.23
CA LEU A 3 13.41 5.02 16.76
C LEU A 3 12.82 5.43 15.42
N LEU A 4 12.85 4.51 14.45
CA LEU A 4 12.18 4.68 13.16
C LEU A 4 10.68 4.43 13.31
N ASP A 5 9.88 5.30 12.71
CA ASP A 5 8.44 5.09 12.61
C ASP A 5 8.14 3.99 11.58
N TYR A 6 7.11 3.18 11.88
CA TYR A 6 6.71 2.04 11.04
C TYR A 6 5.91 2.42 9.79
N GLN A 7 5.62 3.71 9.61
CA GLN A 7 4.74 4.20 8.56
C GLN A 7 5.47 5.25 7.74
N ASN A 8 5.28 5.19 6.43
CA ASN A 8 5.78 6.23 5.54
C ASN A 8 4.96 7.50 5.71
N VAL A 9 5.53 8.50 6.38
CA VAL A 9 4.86 9.78 6.71
C VAL A 9 4.32 10.47 5.46
N LEU A 10 5.01 10.31 4.33
CA LEU A 10 4.64 10.91 3.05
C LEU A 10 3.36 10.26 2.50
N ILE A 11 3.34 8.93 2.43
CA ILE A 11 2.15 8.16 2.02
C ILE A 11 0.98 8.44 2.96
N GLN A 12 1.24 8.50 4.27
CA GLN A 12 0.22 8.80 5.26
C GLN A 12 -0.39 10.18 5.06
N SER A 13 0.43 11.20 4.83
CA SER A 13 -0.03 12.57 4.65
C SER A 13 -0.86 12.71 3.38
N VAL A 14 -0.38 12.14 2.26
CA VAL A 14 -1.09 12.13 0.98
C VAL A 14 -2.45 11.46 1.14
N LEU A 15 -2.51 10.25 1.70
CA LEU A 15 -3.76 9.53 1.88
C LEU A 15 -4.71 10.28 2.83
N THR A 16 -4.22 10.74 3.98
CA THR A 16 -5.04 11.46 4.97
C THR A 16 -5.69 12.71 4.39
N GLU A 17 -4.95 13.48 3.59
CA GLU A 17 -5.48 14.64 2.88
C GLU A 17 -6.61 14.24 1.94
N ARG A 18 -6.46 13.14 1.19
CA ARG A 18 -7.50 12.68 0.24
C ARG A 18 -8.75 12.14 0.94
N PHE A 19 -8.61 11.52 2.11
CA PHE A 19 -9.76 11.07 2.91
C PHE A 19 -10.42 12.18 3.73
N SER A 20 -9.87 13.40 3.74
CA SER A 20 -10.48 14.52 4.46
C SER A 20 -11.78 15.03 3.82
N GLY A 21 -12.12 14.56 2.62
CA GLY A 21 -13.25 15.07 1.83
C GLY A 21 -12.90 16.32 1.02
N ALA A 22 -11.62 16.68 0.93
CA ALA A 22 -11.12 17.67 0.00
C ALA A 22 -11.40 17.25 -1.46
N LEU A 23 -11.42 18.24 -2.37
CA LEU A 23 -11.64 17.98 -3.80
C LEU A 23 -10.63 16.94 -4.31
N PRO A 24 -11.08 15.90 -5.04
CA PRO A 24 -10.17 14.91 -5.61
C PRO A 24 -9.16 15.57 -6.55
N VAL A 25 -7.87 15.31 -6.31
CA VAL A 25 -6.75 15.81 -7.13
C VAL A 25 -6.08 14.63 -7.81
N SER A 26 -5.59 14.83 -9.04
CA SER A 26 -4.79 13.82 -9.73
C SER A 26 -3.46 13.63 -9.02
N ILE A 27 -3.05 12.38 -8.84
CA ILE A 27 -1.79 12.02 -8.18
C ILE A 27 -0.99 11.16 -9.14
N ASP A 28 0.32 11.38 -9.14
CA ASP A 28 1.33 10.54 -9.76
C ASP A 28 2.61 10.76 -8.97
N GLN A 29 2.85 9.90 -7.99
CA GLN A 29 3.98 10.02 -7.07
C GLN A 29 4.60 8.66 -6.81
N THR A 30 5.92 8.59 -6.98
CA THR A 30 6.73 7.44 -6.56
C THR A 30 7.45 7.77 -5.26
N VAL A 31 7.33 6.89 -4.27
CA VAL A 31 7.91 7.04 -2.94
C VAL A 31 8.72 5.79 -2.62
N SER A 32 10.01 5.94 -2.33
CA SER A 32 10.85 4.85 -1.83
C SER A 32 10.75 4.71 -0.32
N ASP A 33 10.89 3.49 0.18
CA ASP A 33 10.90 3.13 1.60
C ASP A 33 12.12 2.25 1.92
N PHE A 34 12.21 1.75 3.16
CA PHE A 34 13.28 0.87 3.60
C PHE A 34 13.32 -0.46 2.82
N ASP A 35 14.48 -1.12 2.88
CA ASP A 35 14.76 -2.43 2.24
C ASP A 35 14.50 -2.49 0.73
N GLY A 36 14.55 -1.34 0.05
CA GLY A 36 14.37 -1.26 -1.39
C GLY A 36 12.92 -1.45 -1.83
N VAL A 37 11.96 -1.18 -0.93
CA VAL A 37 10.54 -1.12 -1.27
C VAL A 37 10.25 0.21 -1.98
N ILE A 38 9.51 0.15 -3.08
CA ILE A 38 9.07 1.32 -3.83
C ILE A 38 7.56 1.30 -3.94
N PHE A 39 6.93 2.40 -3.58
CA PHE A 39 5.50 2.64 -3.75
C PHE A 39 5.27 3.58 -4.91
N HIS A 40 4.21 3.33 -5.65
CA HIS A 40 3.69 4.24 -6.66
C HIS A 40 2.23 4.50 -6.36
N ILE A 41 1.89 5.77 -6.17
CA ILE A 41 0.55 6.23 -5.85
C ILE A 41 0.10 7.09 -7.01
N SER A 42 -0.92 6.62 -7.72
CA SER A 42 -1.41 7.28 -8.93
C SER A 42 -2.93 7.26 -9.02
N THR A 43 -3.48 8.12 -9.87
CA THR A 43 -4.92 8.14 -10.19
C THR A 43 -5.10 7.98 -11.71
N PRO A 44 -4.83 6.80 -12.28
CA PRO A 44 -4.74 6.62 -13.73
C PRO A 44 -6.10 6.74 -14.43
N GLU A 45 -7.18 6.29 -13.78
CA GLU A 45 -8.53 6.32 -14.36
C GLU A 45 -9.30 7.60 -13.99
N SER A 46 -9.26 7.98 -12.71
CA SER A 46 -10.11 9.05 -12.16
C SER A 46 -9.51 9.58 -10.88
N LYS A 47 -9.72 10.86 -10.58
CA LYS A 47 -9.21 11.49 -9.35
C LYS A 47 -9.80 10.88 -8.07
N SER A 48 -10.95 10.21 -8.18
CA SER A 48 -11.61 9.47 -7.11
C SER A 48 -11.05 8.06 -6.90
N LYS A 49 -10.30 7.51 -7.87
CA LYS A 49 -9.72 6.17 -7.78
C LYS A 49 -8.21 6.26 -7.60
N ILE A 50 -7.76 5.89 -6.41
CA ILE A 50 -6.33 5.86 -6.06
C ILE A 50 -5.82 4.45 -6.30
N LEU A 51 -4.88 4.31 -7.22
CA LEU A 51 -4.07 3.11 -7.42
C LEU A 51 -2.81 3.22 -6.57
N ILE A 52 -2.50 2.16 -5.83
CA ILE A 52 -1.29 2.05 -5.02
C ILE A 52 -0.60 0.76 -5.39
N SER A 53 0.54 0.90 -6.05
CA SER A 53 1.38 -0.20 -6.49
C SER A 53 2.63 -0.28 -5.63
N VAL A 54 3.09 -1.50 -5.34
CA VAL A 54 4.30 -1.76 -4.57
C VAL A 54 5.24 -2.66 -5.34
N GLN A 55 6.52 -2.28 -5.33
CA GLN A 55 7.62 -3.07 -5.82
C GLN A 55 8.52 -3.43 -4.64
N VAL A 56 8.86 -4.71 -4.52
CA VAL A 56 9.75 -5.25 -3.50
C VAL A 56 10.78 -6.14 -4.18
N ARG A 57 12.06 -5.87 -3.93
CA ARG A 57 13.17 -6.61 -4.60
C ARG A 57 13.09 -8.13 -4.41
N CYS A 58 12.70 -8.60 -3.23
CA CYS A 58 12.61 -10.03 -2.90
C CYS A 58 11.19 -10.60 -3.02
N PHE A 59 10.30 -9.99 -3.80
CA PHE A 59 8.89 -10.40 -3.86
C PHE A 59 8.68 -11.88 -4.22
N ASP A 60 9.45 -12.42 -5.17
CA ASP A 60 9.33 -13.82 -5.59
C ASP A 60 9.61 -14.81 -4.44
N GLU A 61 10.54 -14.47 -3.54
CA GLU A 61 10.80 -15.26 -2.35
C GLU A 61 9.64 -15.16 -1.36
N LEU A 62 9.10 -13.95 -1.14
CA LEU A 62 7.93 -13.74 -0.27
C LEU A 62 6.72 -14.56 -0.75
N VAL A 63 6.50 -14.64 -2.07
CA VAL A 63 5.41 -15.43 -2.67
C VAL A 63 5.58 -16.92 -2.36
N ARG A 64 6.81 -17.47 -2.40
CA ARG A 64 7.08 -18.88 -2.05
C ARG A 64 6.69 -19.20 -0.60
N TYR A 65 6.73 -18.22 0.29
CA TYR A 65 6.37 -18.36 1.69
C TYR A 65 4.93 -17.96 2.02
N GLY A 66 4.10 -17.73 1.01
CA GLY A 66 2.68 -17.49 1.20
C GLY A 66 2.28 -16.02 1.36
N ALA A 67 3.17 -15.08 1.05
CA ALA A 67 2.87 -13.65 1.19
C ALA A 67 1.73 -13.21 0.26
N LEU A 68 1.62 -13.78 -0.93
CA LEU A 68 0.58 -13.43 -1.89
C LEU A 68 -0.81 -13.76 -1.33
N GLN A 69 -1.01 -14.96 -0.78
CA GLN A 69 -2.30 -15.36 -0.20
C GLN A 69 -2.67 -14.51 1.01
N PHE A 70 -1.67 -14.10 1.80
CA PHE A 70 -1.88 -13.17 2.90
C PHE A 70 -2.33 -11.79 2.40
N LEU A 71 -1.63 -11.23 1.40
CA LEU A 71 -1.97 -9.94 0.79
C LEU A 71 -3.37 -9.97 0.15
N GLU A 72 -3.65 -10.99 -0.65
CA GLU A 72 -4.96 -11.16 -1.29
C GLU A 72 -6.08 -11.27 -0.27
N LYS A 73 -5.87 -11.99 0.84
CA LYS A 73 -6.87 -12.11 1.90
C LYS A 73 -7.10 -10.79 2.65
N GLU A 74 -6.03 -10.06 2.95
CA GLU A 74 -6.11 -8.80 3.71
C GLU A 74 -6.71 -7.68 2.86
N TYR A 75 -6.38 -7.63 1.57
CA TYR A 75 -6.78 -6.57 0.64
C TYR A 75 -7.87 -6.98 -0.35
N ALA A 76 -8.48 -8.16 -0.21
CA ALA A 76 -9.38 -8.79 -1.18
C ALA A 76 -10.31 -7.86 -1.98
N PRO A 77 -11.07 -6.91 -1.36
CA PRO A 77 -11.97 -6.06 -2.13
C PRO A 77 -11.27 -4.93 -2.92
N TYR A 78 -9.98 -4.72 -2.70
CA TYR A 78 -9.17 -3.66 -3.29
C TYR A 78 -8.08 -4.19 -4.23
N VAL A 79 -7.82 -5.49 -4.27
CA VAL A 79 -6.77 -6.06 -5.12
C VAL A 79 -7.15 -5.90 -6.60
N VAL A 80 -6.18 -5.42 -7.39
CA VAL A 80 -6.30 -5.29 -8.84
C VAL A 80 -5.09 -5.93 -9.52
N ALA A 81 -5.12 -6.00 -10.85
CA ALA A 81 -3.96 -6.46 -11.61
C ALA A 81 -2.74 -5.56 -11.29
N PRO A 82 -1.55 -6.14 -11.02
CA PRO A 82 -0.35 -5.36 -10.75
C PRO A 82 -0.03 -4.41 -11.90
N GLU A 83 0.35 -3.19 -11.55
CA GLU A 83 0.88 -2.22 -12.49
C GLU A 83 2.20 -2.72 -13.10
N ASN A 84 2.45 -2.39 -14.37
CA ASN A 84 3.66 -2.85 -15.05
C ASN A 84 4.93 -2.33 -14.33
N GLY A 85 5.84 -3.24 -14.00
CA GLY A 85 7.03 -2.94 -13.22
C GLY A 85 6.83 -2.99 -11.69
N TYR A 86 5.62 -3.28 -11.22
CA TYR A 86 5.32 -3.46 -9.79
C TYR A 86 4.88 -4.90 -9.51
N ASN A 87 4.99 -5.32 -8.25
CA ASN A 87 4.72 -6.70 -7.84
C ASN A 87 3.27 -6.91 -7.39
N PHE A 88 2.67 -5.89 -6.79
CA PHE A 88 1.32 -5.95 -6.25
C PHE A 88 0.66 -4.58 -6.31
N SER A 89 -0.63 -4.53 -6.63
CA SER A 89 -1.38 -3.28 -6.73
C SER A 89 -2.74 -3.40 -6.07
N VAL A 90 -3.13 -2.33 -5.38
CA VAL A 90 -4.46 -2.16 -4.82
C VAL A 90 -5.09 -0.87 -5.34
N GLN A 91 -6.39 -0.90 -5.56
CA GLN A 91 -7.16 0.27 -5.95
C GLN A 91 -8.19 0.59 -4.89
N VAL A 92 -8.27 1.87 -4.55
CA VAL A 92 -9.22 2.41 -3.60
C VAL A 92 -10.10 3.43 -4.29
N ASP A 93 -11.41 3.23 -4.20
CA ASP A 93 -12.41 4.18 -4.67
C ASP A 93 -12.89 5.07 -3.51
N LEU A 94 -12.58 6.37 -3.59
CA LEU A 94 -12.96 7.38 -2.61
C LEU A 94 -14.49 7.58 -2.51
N GLU A 95 -15.24 7.31 -3.59
CA GLU A 95 -16.68 7.52 -3.63
C GLU A 95 -17.45 6.33 -3.02
N ASN A 96 -16.92 5.13 -3.20
CA ASN A 96 -17.54 3.89 -2.72
C ASN A 96 -16.89 3.36 -1.43
N LEU A 97 -16.31 4.25 -0.62
CA LEU A 97 -15.53 3.87 0.54
C LEU A 97 -16.46 3.54 1.72
N PRO A 98 -16.49 2.29 2.23
CA PRO A 98 -17.28 1.97 3.41
C PRO A 98 -16.77 2.78 4.63
N PRO A 99 -17.66 3.46 5.39
CA PRO A 99 -17.28 4.47 6.38
C PRO A 99 -16.35 3.96 7.50
N ASP A 100 -16.41 2.65 7.78
CA ASP A 100 -15.62 1.98 8.82
C ASP A 100 -14.49 1.09 8.29
N LYS A 101 -14.60 0.61 7.05
CA LYS A 101 -13.66 -0.36 6.45
C LYS A 101 -12.62 0.30 5.54
N GLY A 102 -12.95 1.41 4.89
CA GLY A 102 -11.99 2.15 4.06
C GLY A 102 -10.84 2.71 4.88
N ARG A 103 -11.14 3.42 5.97
CA ARG A 103 -10.13 3.91 6.92
C ARG A 103 -9.25 2.78 7.48
N ARG A 104 -9.80 1.58 7.72
CA ARG A 104 -9.03 0.42 8.21
C ARG A 104 -8.13 -0.19 7.13
N ALA A 105 -8.66 -0.47 5.94
CA ALA A 105 -7.89 -1.03 4.84
C ALA A 105 -6.71 -0.14 4.41
N LEU A 106 -6.89 1.17 4.47
CA LEU A 106 -5.83 2.15 4.21
C LEU A 106 -4.85 2.28 5.37
N LYS A 107 -5.30 2.25 6.63
CA LYS A 107 -4.39 2.18 7.79
C LYS A 107 -3.50 0.95 7.73
N ILE A 108 -4.05 -0.15 7.21
CA ILE A 108 -3.36 -1.40 6.96
C ILE A 108 -2.35 -1.20 5.82
N LEU A 109 -2.72 -0.64 4.66
CA LEU A 109 -1.75 -0.34 3.58
C LEU A 109 -0.61 0.61 4.02
N MET A 110 -0.93 1.64 4.82
CA MET A 110 0.03 2.62 5.37
C MET A 110 1.01 2.03 6.42
N THR A 111 0.70 0.85 6.98
CA THR A 111 1.52 0.17 7.99
C THR A 111 2.15 -1.12 7.48
N GLN A 112 1.75 -1.64 6.31
CA GLN A 112 2.09 -2.99 5.86
C GLN A 112 3.26 -3.11 4.88
N GLY A 113 3.78 -2.01 4.33
CA GLY A 113 5.11 -2.02 3.71
C GLY A 113 6.16 -2.59 4.68
N LEU A 114 6.15 -2.08 5.91
CA LEU A 114 6.93 -2.63 7.01
C LEU A 114 6.31 -3.87 7.64
N ARG A 115 4.98 -4.03 7.75
CA ARG A 115 4.39 -5.19 8.43
C ARG A 115 4.51 -6.50 7.64
N LEU A 116 4.64 -6.50 6.30
CA LEU A 116 5.00 -7.68 5.52
C LEU A 116 6.44 -8.13 5.82
N ILE A 117 7.37 -7.16 5.91
CA ILE A 117 8.77 -7.38 6.29
C ILE A 117 8.91 -7.79 7.77
N LEU A 118 8.17 -7.15 8.68
CA LEU A 118 8.12 -7.48 10.11
C LEU A 118 7.43 -8.82 10.39
N TYR A 119 6.44 -9.23 9.58
CA TYR A 119 5.87 -10.57 9.67
C TYR A 119 6.92 -11.62 9.30
N MET A 120 7.77 -11.33 8.30
CA MET A 120 8.91 -12.16 7.90
C MET A 120 10.04 -12.17 8.95
N GLN A 121 10.39 -11.02 9.57
CA GLN A 121 11.32 -10.97 10.70
C GLN A 121 10.78 -11.72 11.93
N LYS A 122 9.47 -11.63 12.23
CA LYS A 122 8.84 -12.41 13.30
C LYS A 122 8.83 -13.92 13.03
N LEU A 123 8.81 -14.31 11.76
CA LEU A 123 8.95 -15.71 11.33
C LEU A 123 10.41 -16.17 11.29
N GLY A 124 11.37 -15.29 11.62
CA GLY A 124 12.81 -15.62 11.72
C GLY A 124 13.49 -15.78 10.36
N MET A 125 12.98 -15.11 9.33
CA MET A 125 13.39 -15.32 7.94
C MET A 125 14.27 -14.21 7.35
N VAL A 126 14.56 -13.17 8.14
CA VAL A 126 15.55 -12.12 7.88
C VAL A 126 16.18 -11.71 9.20
#